data_AF-A0A0V8GDE3-F1
#
_entry.id   AF-A0A0V8GDE3-F1
#
_cell.length_a   1.000
_cell.length_b   1.000
_cell.length_c   1.000
_cell.angle_alpha   90.00
_cell.angle_beta   90.00
_cell.angle_gamma   90.00
#
_symmetry.space_group_name_H-M   'P 1'
#
loop_
_entity.id
_entity.type
_entity.pdbx_description
1 polymer ?
#
loop_
_entity_poly.entity_id
_entity_poly.type
_entity_poly.pdbx_seq_one_letter_code
_entity_poly.pdbx_strand_id
1 'polypeptide(L)'
;MWKPFIKNQSIAPALQAFRELDIEMFRTHVAQLNDAEQQALQFIKRALEQDSPAHLKIALEMKQPLVEVDRLFQTLVTCQNRQQLLEMLLAYGLDVNQVYTLEGHRSIVRQPLQFPVGLYAARHSELWALVAEKLDFTYTMHLQRSDQFMETHELNLLDLVLLLDIEEELTVRVLDQLCECKATVGLAERLQRPASPLLLKTIEADAYLATFVYAKHYFPFYALIGRQTVLFQSLLNRVMQASIASEMIEDALLAFHNHQPGLALTWGDAYIEQLYEMGLVLRKTGHVDFREMDAEYVLPEYDEVIERLRG
;
A
#
# COMPACT_ATOMS: atom_id res chain seq x y z
N MET A 1 39.57 -4.94 18.98
CA MET A 1 39.89 -3.58 19.49
C MET A 1 38.77 -2.67 18.99
N TRP A 2 37.79 -2.30 19.82
CA TRP A 2 36.69 -1.41 19.43
C TRP A 2 37.22 0.03 19.38
N LYS A 3 37.07 0.71 18.25
CA LYS A 3 37.38 2.15 18.16
C LYS A 3 36.33 2.92 18.98
N PRO A 4 36.73 3.85 19.86
CA PRO A 4 35.77 4.70 20.55
C PRO A 4 34.99 5.53 19.52
N PHE A 5 33.67 5.63 19.71
CA PHE A 5 32.80 6.50 18.92
C PHE A 5 33.19 7.95 19.21
N ILE A 6 33.77 8.64 18.22
CA ILE A 6 34.09 10.07 18.31
C ILE A 6 32.90 10.82 17.74
N LYS A 7 32.19 11.56 18.60
CA LYS A 7 31.04 12.39 18.19
C LYS A 7 31.53 13.48 17.24
N ASN A 8 31.04 13.48 16.00
CA ASN A 8 31.33 14.55 15.05
C ASN A 8 30.73 15.87 15.55
N GLN A 9 31.59 16.87 15.78
CA GLN A 9 31.19 18.16 16.35
C GLN A 9 30.37 18.99 15.36
N SER A 10 30.37 18.65 14.06
CA SER A 10 29.65 19.38 13.03
C SER A 10 28.17 19.00 12.89
N ILE A 11 27.71 17.93 13.57
CA ILE A 11 26.30 17.52 13.53
C ILE A 11 25.37 18.60 14.09
N ALA A 12 25.64 19.10 15.30
CA ALA A 12 24.77 20.10 15.93
C ALA A 12 24.79 21.46 15.20
N PRO A 13 25.96 21.99 14.79
CA PRO A 13 26.04 23.18 13.95
C PRO A 13 25.33 23.03 12.60
N ALA A 14 25.43 21.86 11.93
CA ALA A 14 24.70 21.62 10.68
C ALA A 14 23.18 21.67 10.88
N LEU A 15 22.67 21.06 11.96
CA LEU A 15 21.24 21.13 12.31
C LEU A 15 20.79 22.55 12.61
N GLN A 16 21.60 23.31 13.35
CA GLN A 16 21.29 24.70 13.68
C GLN A 16 21.27 25.58 12.43
N ALA A 17 22.32 25.50 11.61
CA ALA A 17 22.43 26.25 10.36
C ALA A 17 21.28 25.91 9.39
N PHE A 18 20.91 24.62 9.31
CA PHE A 18 19.75 24.21 8.52
C PHE A 18 18.46 24.85 9.02
N ARG A 19 18.21 24.82 10.34
CA ARG A 19 17.03 25.40 10.97
C ARG A 19 16.93 26.91 10.79
N GLU A 20 18.07 27.60 10.74
CA GLU A 20 18.15 29.06 10.56
C GLU A 20 18.21 29.48 9.09
N LEU A 21 18.21 28.53 8.13
CA LEU A 21 18.45 28.77 6.71
C LEU A 21 19.79 29.49 6.43
N ASP A 22 20.80 29.29 7.28
CA ASP A 22 22.16 29.80 7.05
C ASP A 22 22.90 28.89 6.06
N ILE A 23 22.85 29.26 4.78
CA ILE A 23 23.40 28.48 3.66
C ILE A 23 24.91 28.23 3.81
N GLU A 24 25.67 29.25 4.22
CA GLU A 24 27.13 29.16 4.27
C GLU A 24 27.59 28.29 5.45
N MET A 25 26.97 28.46 6.62
CA MET A 25 27.24 27.61 7.77
C MET A 25 26.78 26.17 7.52
N PHE A 26 25.63 25.98 6.88
CA PHE A 26 25.13 24.66 6.54
C PHE A 26 26.09 23.94 5.59
N ARG A 27 26.50 24.59 4.48
CA ARG A 27 27.49 24.04 3.53
C ARG A 27 28.78 23.64 4.24
N THR A 28 29.29 24.50 5.12
CA THR A 28 30.54 24.29 5.85
C THR A 28 30.48 23.05 6.74
N HIS A 29 29.39 22.90 7.50
CA HIS A 29 29.27 21.81 8.46
C HIS A 29 28.84 20.49 7.82
N VAL A 30 27.99 20.53 6.80
CA VAL A 30 27.58 19.34 6.04
C VAL A 30 28.76 18.69 5.32
N ALA A 31 29.68 19.47 4.76
CA ALA A 31 30.89 18.95 4.11
C ALA A 31 31.81 18.16 5.05
N GLN A 32 31.62 18.29 6.37
CA GLN A 32 32.38 17.56 7.40
C GLN A 32 31.65 16.31 7.92
N LEU A 33 30.42 16.07 7.47
CA LEU A 33 29.64 14.89 7.82
C LEU A 33 29.94 13.77 6.84
N ASN A 34 30.12 12.55 7.34
CA ASN A 34 30.20 11.37 6.48
C ASN A 34 28.80 10.95 5.95
N ASP A 35 28.77 10.04 4.98
CA ASP A 35 27.53 9.61 4.33
C ASP A 35 26.50 9.07 5.33
N ALA A 36 26.92 8.26 6.30
CA ALA A 36 26.02 7.68 7.30
C ALA A 36 25.43 8.77 8.23
N GLU A 37 26.23 9.79 8.58
CA GLU A 37 25.76 10.93 9.36
C GLU A 37 24.77 11.78 8.58
N GLN A 38 25.03 12.06 7.30
CA GLN A 38 24.10 12.80 6.44
C GLN A 38 22.79 12.04 6.24
N GLN A 39 22.86 10.72 6.03
CA GLN A 39 21.68 9.85 5.94
C GLN A 39 20.88 9.85 7.24
N ALA A 40 21.55 9.73 8.40
CA ALA A 40 20.88 9.72 9.70
C ALA A 40 20.19 11.05 10.04
N LEU A 41 20.68 12.18 9.50
CA LEU A 41 20.10 13.50 9.77
C LEU A 41 18.86 13.80 8.94
N GLN A 42 18.66 13.11 7.81
CA GLN A 42 17.44 13.15 6.98
C GLN A 42 16.97 14.58 6.65
N PHE A 43 17.89 15.48 6.26
CA PHE A 43 17.59 16.90 6.03
C PHE A 43 16.46 17.14 5.01
N ILE A 44 16.33 16.27 3.99
CA ILE A 44 15.23 16.33 3.03
C ILE A 44 13.90 16.07 3.72
N LYS A 45 13.77 14.98 4.49
CA LYS A 45 12.56 14.66 5.26
C LYS A 45 12.19 15.80 6.21
N ARG A 46 13.17 16.36 6.92
CA ARG A 46 12.97 17.52 7.81
C ARG A 46 12.46 18.75 7.08
N ALA A 47 12.86 18.97 5.83
CA ALA A 47 12.32 20.07 5.03
C ALA A 47 10.85 19.85 4.66
N LEU A 48 10.48 18.60 4.35
CA LEU A 48 9.10 18.22 4.05
C LEU A 48 8.21 18.31 5.30
N GLU A 49 8.67 17.83 6.45
CA GLU A 49 7.97 17.94 7.74
C GLU A 49 7.74 19.40 8.16
N GLN A 50 8.63 20.31 7.74
CA GLN A 50 8.48 21.76 7.92
C GLN A 50 7.66 22.43 6.82
N ASP A 51 7.23 21.68 5.80
CA ASP A 51 6.54 22.18 4.61
C ASP A 51 7.25 23.40 3.98
N SER A 52 8.58 23.32 3.87
CA SER A 52 9.42 24.47 3.55
C SER A 52 10.24 24.27 2.26
N PRO A 53 9.82 24.90 1.14
CA PRO A 53 10.58 24.87 -0.11
C PRO A 53 12.01 25.43 0.03
N ALA A 54 12.21 26.43 0.89
CA ALA A 54 13.54 27.02 1.12
C ALA A 54 14.53 26.01 1.74
N HIS A 55 14.08 25.30 2.78
CA HIS A 55 14.89 24.25 3.41
C HIS A 55 15.16 23.10 2.44
N LEU A 56 14.14 22.69 1.68
CA LEU A 56 14.28 21.60 0.71
C LEU A 56 15.31 21.99 -0.36
N LYS A 57 15.25 23.22 -0.88
CA LYS A 57 16.18 23.72 -1.89
C LYS A 57 17.62 23.61 -1.42
N ILE A 58 17.92 24.09 -0.21
CA ILE A 58 19.28 24.06 0.33
C ILE A 58 19.75 22.60 0.55
N ALA A 59 18.89 21.73 1.07
CA ALA A 59 19.22 20.31 1.23
C ALA A 59 19.57 19.65 -0.12
N LEU A 60 18.77 19.93 -1.16
CA LEU A 60 18.96 19.38 -2.51
C LEU A 60 20.21 19.95 -3.19
N GLU A 61 20.46 21.27 -3.11
CA GLU A 61 21.66 21.91 -3.65
C GLU A 61 22.94 21.37 -3.01
N MET A 62 22.88 21.05 -1.71
CA MET A 62 23.99 20.42 -0.97
C MET A 62 24.00 18.89 -1.11
N LYS A 63 23.27 18.33 -2.09
CA LYS A 63 23.23 16.91 -2.45
C LYS A 63 22.96 15.99 -1.25
N GLN A 64 22.11 16.43 -0.33
CA GLN A 64 21.72 15.59 0.79
C GLN A 64 21.03 14.31 0.31
N PRO A 65 21.25 13.18 1.00
CA PRO A 65 20.80 11.89 0.51
C PRO A 65 19.27 11.77 0.56
N LEU A 66 18.70 11.21 -0.51
CA LEU A 66 17.31 10.75 -0.57
C LEU A 66 17.23 9.37 0.08
N VAL A 67 16.80 9.31 1.33
CA VAL A 67 16.60 8.07 2.09
C VAL A 67 15.14 7.90 2.46
N GLU A 68 14.69 6.67 2.71
CA GLU A 68 13.30 6.37 3.10
C GLU A 68 12.28 7.01 2.14
N VAL A 69 12.45 6.78 0.83
CA VAL A 69 11.68 7.50 -0.19
C VAL A 69 10.16 7.27 -0.05
N ASP A 70 9.75 6.10 0.43
CA ASP A 70 8.36 5.82 0.82
C ASP A 70 7.86 6.82 1.88
N ARG A 71 8.66 7.07 2.92
CA ARG A 71 8.34 8.04 3.98
C ARG A 71 8.37 9.48 3.48
N LEU A 72 9.23 9.81 2.51
CA LEU A 72 9.21 11.13 1.88
C LEU A 72 7.89 11.36 1.15
N PHE A 73 7.41 10.37 0.37
CA PHE A 73 6.11 10.45 -0.27
C PHE A 73 4.95 10.51 0.74
N GLN A 74 4.95 9.67 1.78
CA GLN A 74 3.96 9.74 2.86
C GLN A 74 3.97 11.09 3.58
N THR A 75 5.12 11.76 3.67
CA THR A 75 5.20 13.11 4.23
C THR A 75 4.64 14.15 3.26
N LEU A 76 5.03 14.07 1.97
CA LEU A 76 4.60 14.99 0.91
C LEU A 76 3.08 15.11 0.79
N VAL A 77 2.35 14.01 0.93
CA VAL A 77 0.87 14.03 0.83
C VAL A 77 0.22 14.89 1.93
N THR A 78 0.91 15.14 3.04
CA THR A 78 0.41 15.99 4.13
C THR A 78 0.79 17.47 4.00
N CYS A 79 1.79 17.81 3.18
CA CYS A 79 2.30 19.18 3.01
C CYS A 79 1.31 20.08 2.25
N GLN A 80 1.25 21.38 2.53
CA GLN A 80 0.48 22.33 1.72
C GLN A 80 1.18 22.62 0.38
N ASN A 81 2.52 22.72 0.38
CA ASN A 81 3.31 22.99 -0.83
C ASN A 81 3.68 21.71 -1.61
N ARG A 82 2.93 20.63 -1.42
CA ARG A 82 3.23 19.27 -1.92
C ARG A 82 3.67 19.21 -3.38
N GLN A 83 2.99 19.92 -4.27
CA GLN A 83 3.30 19.93 -5.70
C GLN A 83 4.70 20.51 -5.97
N GLN A 84 4.98 21.70 -5.45
CA GLN A 84 6.28 22.36 -5.60
C GLN A 84 7.41 21.52 -4.99
N LEU A 85 7.17 20.94 -3.79
CA LEU A 85 8.16 20.11 -3.11
C LEU A 85 8.49 18.85 -3.93
N LEU A 86 7.47 18.20 -4.53
CA LEU A 86 7.69 17.03 -5.39
C LEU A 86 8.41 17.41 -6.70
N GLU A 87 8.06 18.52 -7.34
CA GLU A 87 8.78 19.02 -8.53
C GLU A 87 10.28 19.20 -8.25
N MET A 88 10.61 19.78 -7.09
CA MET A 88 12.00 19.94 -6.65
C MET A 88 12.69 18.59 -6.44
N LEU A 89 12.06 17.65 -5.75
CA LEU A 89 12.63 16.32 -5.52
C LEU A 89 12.89 15.58 -6.84
N LEU A 90 11.91 15.60 -7.77
CA LEU A 90 12.03 14.99 -9.09
C LEU A 90 13.15 15.63 -9.92
N ALA A 91 13.29 16.96 -9.88
CA ALA A 91 14.37 17.67 -10.56
C ALA A 91 15.77 17.30 -10.05
N TYR A 92 15.86 16.86 -8.80
CA TYR A 92 17.11 16.44 -8.15
C TYR A 92 17.30 14.91 -8.08
N GLY A 93 16.56 14.16 -8.91
CA GLY A 93 16.81 12.73 -9.13
C GLY A 93 16.08 11.79 -8.18
N LEU A 94 14.98 12.22 -7.56
CA LEU A 94 14.05 11.30 -6.90
C LEU A 94 13.56 10.24 -7.91
N ASP A 95 13.90 8.98 -7.64
CA ASP A 95 13.43 7.86 -8.44
C ASP A 95 12.06 7.39 -7.94
N VAL A 96 11.03 7.70 -8.73
CA VAL A 96 9.65 7.27 -8.46
C VAL A 96 9.47 5.76 -8.57
N ASN A 97 10.40 5.07 -9.24
CA ASN A 97 10.36 3.62 -9.46
C ASN A 97 11.13 2.83 -8.39
N GLN A 98 11.73 3.51 -7.40
CA GLN A 98 12.35 2.82 -6.28
C GLN A 98 11.33 1.90 -5.61
N VAL A 99 11.69 0.63 -5.48
CA VAL A 99 10.79 -0.40 -4.93
C VAL A 99 10.81 -0.36 -3.41
N TYR A 100 9.63 -0.28 -2.82
CA TYR A 100 9.41 -0.46 -1.40
C TYR A 100 8.76 -1.83 -1.14
N THR A 101 9.19 -2.51 -0.07
CA THR A 101 8.54 -3.72 0.42
C THR A 101 7.67 -3.37 1.62
N LEU A 102 6.37 -3.61 1.52
CA LEU A 102 5.43 -3.36 2.59
C LEU A 102 5.58 -4.42 3.69
N GLU A 103 6.10 -4.02 4.84
CA GLU A 103 6.25 -4.92 5.97
C GLU A 103 4.90 -5.48 6.44
N GLY A 104 4.89 -6.77 6.82
CA GLY A 104 3.70 -7.45 7.36
C GLY A 104 2.62 -7.78 6.34
N HIS A 105 2.76 -7.35 5.09
CA HIS A 105 1.79 -7.63 4.03
C HIS A 105 2.37 -8.61 3.03
N ARG A 106 1.53 -9.56 2.62
CA ARG A 106 1.87 -10.56 1.61
C ARG A 106 0.81 -10.59 0.53
N SER A 107 1.25 -10.81 -0.71
CA SER A 107 0.33 -11.09 -1.80
C SER A 107 -0.41 -12.39 -1.50
N ILE A 108 -1.46 -12.62 -2.27
CA ILE A 108 -2.25 -13.85 -2.22
C ILE A 108 -1.42 -15.12 -2.46
N VAL A 109 -0.28 -14.99 -3.16
CA VAL A 109 0.72 -16.05 -3.38
C VAL A 109 1.81 -16.07 -2.31
N ARG A 110 1.57 -15.39 -1.17
CA ARG A 110 2.42 -15.31 0.03
C ARG A 110 3.79 -14.65 -0.19
N GLN A 111 3.97 -13.90 -1.27
CA GLN A 111 5.19 -13.15 -1.53
C GLN A 111 5.18 -11.78 -0.82
N PRO A 112 6.36 -11.25 -0.43
CA PRO A 112 6.46 -9.88 0.07
C PRO A 112 5.84 -8.90 -0.91
N LEU A 113 5.01 -8.01 -0.39
CA LEU A 113 4.30 -7.04 -1.18
C LEU A 113 5.21 -5.88 -1.56
N GLN A 114 5.43 -5.68 -2.86
CA GLN A 114 6.40 -4.72 -3.40
C GLN A 114 5.77 -3.80 -4.45
N PHE A 115 6.14 -2.51 -4.42
CA PHE A 115 5.65 -1.49 -5.36
C PHE A 115 6.59 -0.29 -5.48
N PRO A 116 6.57 0.46 -6.58
CA PRO A 116 7.31 1.70 -6.74
C PRO A 116 6.71 2.81 -5.87
N VAL A 117 7.57 3.47 -5.10
CA VAL A 117 7.21 4.55 -4.16
C VAL A 117 6.41 5.70 -4.79
N GLY A 118 6.57 5.96 -6.09
CA GLY A 118 5.82 7.00 -6.79
C GLY A 118 4.30 6.81 -6.78
N LEU A 119 3.84 5.58 -6.54
CA LEU A 119 2.42 5.29 -6.43
C LEU A 119 1.75 5.96 -5.23
N TYR A 120 2.49 6.34 -4.19
CA TYR A 120 1.95 7.16 -3.10
C TYR A 120 1.42 8.52 -3.58
N ALA A 121 1.83 8.98 -4.77
CA ALA A 121 1.29 10.19 -5.38
C ALA A 121 -0.19 10.05 -5.81
N ALA A 122 -0.72 8.82 -5.92
CA ALA A 122 -2.10 8.56 -6.35
C ALA A 122 -3.16 9.23 -5.45
N ARG A 123 -2.80 9.60 -4.22
CA ARG A 123 -3.67 10.32 -3.26
C ARG A 123 -4.07 11.72 -3.74
N HIS A 124 -3.21 12.36 -4.54
CA HIS A 124 -3.42 13.75 -4.95
C HIS A 124 -3.25 13.89 -6.45
N SER A 125 -4.28 14.40 -7.12
CA SER A 125 -4.30 14.51 -8.58
C SER A 125 -3.12 15.32 -9.16
N GLU A 126 -2.65 16.31 -8.41
CA GLU A 126 -1.53 17.19 -8.74
C GLU A 126 -0.18 16.50 -8.56
N LEU A 127 -0.03 15.64 -7.55
CA LEU A 127 1.19 14.84 -7.38
C LEU A 127 1.23 13.71 -8.41
N TRP A 128 0.09 13.06 -8.61
CA TRP A 128 -0.07 12.00 -9.59
C TRP A 128 0.25 12.48 -11.00
N ALA A 129 -0.18 13.69 -11.37
CA ALA A 129 0.16 14.30 -12.66
C ALA A 129 1.68 14.43 -12.90
N LEU A 130 2.48 14.59 -11.85
CA LEU A 130 3.93 14.71 -11.95
C LEU A 130 4.64 13.34 -12.06
N VAL A 131 3.99 12.28 -11.61
CA VAL A 131 4.60 10.95 -11.42
C VAL A 131 4.10 9.92 -12.43
N ALA A 132 2.84 10.00 -12.88
CA ALA A 132 2.20 9.00 -13.72
C ALA A 132 2.98 8.68 -15.00
N GLU A 133 3.55 9.69 -15.67
CA GLU A 133 4.33 9.49 -16.91
C GLU A 133 5.73 8.90 -16.67
N LYS A 134 6.22 8.93 -15.43
CA LYS A 134 7.55 8.44 -15.03
C LYS A 134 7.51 7.06 -14.38
N LEU A 135 6.33 6.60 -13.96
CA LEU A 135 6.15 5.29 -13.35
C LEU A 135 6.29 4.19 -14.40
N ASP A 136 7.18 3.24 -14.13
CA ASP A 136 7.31 2.01 -14.87
C ASP A 136 6.29 0.99 -14.35
N PHE A 137 5.07 1.09 -14.87
CA PHE A 137 4.02 0.13 -14.58
C PHE A 137 4.43 -1.28 -15.02
N THR A 138 5.14 -1.42 -16.15
CA THR A 138 5.59 -2.71 -16.70
C THR A 138 6.50 -3.48 -15.75
N TYR A 139 7.50 -2.82 -15.17
CA TYR A 139 8.41 -3.45 -14.21
C TYR A 139 7.69 -3.85 -12.92
N THR A 140 6.79 -2.99 -12.45
CA THR A 140 5.98 -3.25 -11.27
C THR A 140 5.19 -4.54 -11.48
N MET A 141 4.50 -4.67 -12.63
CA MET A 141 3.75 -5.88 -13.01
C MET A 141 4.58 -7.16 -12.80
N HIS A 142 5.82 -7.15 -13.28
CA HIS A 142 6.67 -8.33 -13.30
C HIS A 142 7.26 -8.74 -11.95
N LEU A 143 7.33 -7.82 -10.97
CA LEU A 143 7.88 -8.06 -9.64
C LEU A 143 7.04 -9.04 -8.78
N GLN A 144 5.75 -9.15 -9.08
CA GLN A 144 4.81 -10.01 -8.34
C GLN A 144 4.55 -11.37 -9.01
N ARG A 145 5.37 -11.75 -10.00
CA ARG A 145 5.29 -13.08 -10.61
C ARG A 145 5.67 -14.15 -9.57
N SER A 146 4.72 -15.05 -9.30
CA SER A 146 5.02 -16.35 -8.71
C SER A 146 5.26 -17.36 -9.82
N ASP A 147 6.50 -17.84 -9.92
CA ASP A 147 6.88 -18.93 -10.82
C ASP A 147 6.13 -20.24 -10.47
N GLN A 148 5.59 -20.36 -9.26
CA GLN A 148 4.88 -21.55 -8.78
C GLN A 148 3.46 -21.67 -9.34
N PHE A 149 2.84 -20.56 -9.76
CA PHE A 149 1.51 -20.54 -10.36
C PHE A 149 1.54 -20.27 -11.88
N MET A 150 2.72 -20.01 -12.47
CA MET A 150 2.89 -19.68 -13.91
C MET A 150 2.08 -18.44 -14.33
N GLU A 151 1.94 -17.47 -13.43
CA GLU A 151 1.02 -16.34 -13.62
C GLU A 151 1.78 -15.05 -13.88
N THR A 152 1.65 -14.59 -15.11
CA THR A 152 2.14 -13.30 -15.59
C THR A 152 1.18 -12.21 -15.13
N HIS A 153 1.41 -11.62 -13.96
CA HIS A 153 0.53 -10.55 -13.47
C HIS A 153 0.96 -9.20 -14.01
N GLU A 154 0.00 -8.50 -14.58
CA GLU A 154 -0.12 -7.07 -14.53
C GLU A 154 -0.54 -6.70 -13.09
N LEU A 155 0.19 -5.83 -12.37
CA LEU A 155 -0.23 -5.32 -11.07
C LEU A 155 -1.69 -4.93 -11.14
N ASN A 156 -2.48 -5.64 -10.35
CA ASN A 156 -3.85 -5.27 -10.19
C ASN A 156 -3.86 -4.04 -9.29
N LEU A 157 -4.46 -2.97 -9.76
CA LEU A 157 -4.44 -1.68 -9.08
C LEU A 157 -5.22 -1.68 -7.76
N LEU A 158 -6.04 -2.71 -7.51
CA LEU A 158 -6.55 -3.03 -6.17
C LEU A 158 -5.42 -3.40 -5.21
N ASP A 159 -4.47 -4.23 -5.63
CA ASP A 159 -3.30 -4.52 -4.83
C ASP A 159 -2.55 -3.22 -4.57
N LEU A 160 -2.48 -2.30 -5.53
CA LEU A 160 -1.89 -0.97 -5.30
C LEU A 160 -2.61 -0.14 -4.24
N VAL A 161 -3.94 -0.05 -4.29
CA VAL A 161 -4.70 0.67 -3.25
C VAL A 161 -4.54 0.03 -1.88
N LEU A 162 -4.49 -1.31 -1.81
CA LEU A 162 -4.23 -2.04 -0.58
C LEU A 162 -2.79 -1.84 -0.09
N LEU A 163 -1.81 -1.84 -0.99
CA LEU A 163 -0.38 -1.66 -0.72
C LEU A 163 -0.04 -0.27 -0.20
N LEU A 164 -0.72 0.73 -0.75
CA LEU A 164 -0.47 2.13 -0.45
C LEU A 164 -1.23 2.59 0.80
N ASP A 165 -2.05 1.71 1.38
CA ASP A 165 -2.91 1.96 2.55
C ASP A 165 -3.52 3.36 2.49
N ILE A 166 -4.21 3.62 1.38
CA ILE A 166 -4.66 4.97 1.07
C ILE A 166 -5.89 5.28 1.92
N GLU A 167 -5.74 6.15 2.92
CA GLU A 167 -6.89 6.64 3.70
C GLU A 167 -7.72 7.71 2.96
N GLU A 168 -7.19 8.36 1.93
CA GLU A 168 -7.89 9.39 1.14
C GLU A 168 -8.49 8.91 -0.19
N GLU A 169 -9.68 9.41 -0.54
CA GLU A 169 -10.37 9.02 -1.80
C GLU A 169 -9.52 9.31 -3.04
N LEU A 170 -9.35 8.30 -3.90
CA LEU A 170 -8.73 8.50 -5.20
C LEU A 170 -9.58 9.45 -6.04
N THR A 171 -8.90 10.40 -6.67
CA THR A 171 -9.57 11.37 -7.54
C THR A 171 -10.03 10.72 -8.85
N VAL A 172 -11.09 11.26 -9.46
CA VAL A 172 -11.57 10.83 -10.80
C VAL A 172 -10.43 10.78 -11.81
N ARG A 173 -9.52 11.77 -11.79
CA ARG A 173 -8.39 11.84 -12.71
C ARG A 173 -7.46 10.64 -12.56
N VAL A 174 -7.18 10.24 -11.32
CA VAL A 174 -6.35 9.06 -11.02
C VAL A 174 -7.08 7.82 -11.51
N LEU A 175 -8.37 7.65 -11.18
CA LEU A 175 -9.21 6.56 -11.67
C LEU A 175 -9.28 6.49 -13.21
N ASP A 176 -9.34 7.63 -13.89
CA ASP A 176 -9.40 7.72 -15.35
C ASP A 176 -8.12 7.28 -16.03
N GLN A 177 -6.96 7.64 -15.46
CA GLN A 177 -5.66 7.17 -15.95
C GLN A 177 -5.43 5.68 -15.69
N LEU A 178 -6.30 5.09 -14.90
CA LEU A 178 -6.31 3.70 -14.52
C LEU A 178 -7.50 2.97 -15.16
N CYS A 179 -7.88 3.40 -16.36
CA CYS A 179 -9.13 3.06 -17.04
C CYS A 179 -9.41 1.55 -17.14
N GLU A 180 -8.37 0.75 -17.38
CA GLU A 180 -8.48 -0.71 -17.51
C GLU A 180 -8.74 -1.41 -16.16
N CYS A 181 -8.52 -0.71 -15.06
CA CYS A 181 -8.61 -1.24 -13.70
C CYS A 181 -9.70 -0.57 -12.85
N LYS A 182 -10.50 0.35 -13.41
CA LYS A 182 -11.48 1.19 -12.68
C LYS A 182 -12.41 0.40 -11.75
N ALA A 183 -12.94 -0.73 -12.21
CA ALA A 183 -13.83 -1.57 -11.41
C ALA A 183 -13.12 -2.12 -10.16
N THR A 184 -11.88 -2.59 -10.34
CA THR A 184 -11.07 -3.20 -9.29
C THR A 184 -10.61 -2.15 -8.27
N VAL A 185 -10.22 -0.96 -8.72
CA VAL A 185 -9.90 0.19 -7.85
C VAL A 185 -11.10 0.68 -7.09
N GLY A 186 -12.22 0.91 -7.78
CA GLY A 186 -13.45 1.37 -7.14
C GLY A 186 -13.84 0.44 -6.01
N LEU A 187 -13.70 -0.87 -6.19
CA LEU A 187 -13.89 -1.79 -5.08
C LEU A 187 -12.86 -1.63 -3.96
N ALA A 188 -11.56 -1.60 -4.26
CA ALA A 188 -10.50 -1.42 -3.26
C ALA A 188 -10.81 -0.24 -2.32
N GLU A 189 -11.16 0.86 -2.95
CA GLU A 189 -11.55 2.10 -2.33
C GLU A 189 -12.84 1.93 -1.52
N ARG A 190 -13.82 1.16 -2.00
CA ARG A 190 -15.05 0.87 -1.26
C ARG A 190 -14.78 0.00 -0.04
N LEU A 191 -13.82 -0.93 -0.12
CA LEU A 191 -13.39 -1.72 1.03
C LEU A 191 -12.74 -0.83 2.09
N GLN A 192 -11.92 0.13 1.71
CA GLN A 192 -11.28 1.05 2.67
C GLN A 192 -12.25 2.15 3.15
N ARG A 193 -13.12 2.66 2.28
CA ARG A 193 -14.03 3.79 2.49
C ARG A 193 -15.43 3.49 1.95
N PRO A 194 -16.24 2.68 2.66
CA PRO A 194 -17.56 2.24 2.19
C PRO A 194 -18.57 3.37 1.94
N ALA A 195 -18.33 4.58 2.46
CA ALA A 195 -19.26 5.71 2.40
C ALA A 195 -18.97 6.74 1.28
N SER A 196 -17.92 6.57 0.47
CA SER A 196 -17.61 7.56 -0.57
C SER A 196 -18.68 7.62 -1.67
N PRO A 197 -19.25 8.81 -1.96
CA PRO A 197 -20.23 9.00 -3.04
C PRO A 197 -19.65 8.84 -4.46
N LEU A 198 -18.36 9.16 -4.62
CA LEU A 198 -17.67 9.12 -5.90
C LEU A 198 -17.40 7.66 -6.35
N LEU A 199 -17.16 6.79 -5.35
CA LEU A 199 -16.98 5.36 -5.53
C LEU A 199 -18.28 4.63 -5.88
N LEU A 200 -19.39 4.97 -5.19
CA LEU A 200 -20.70 4.37 -5.47
C LEU A 200 -21.05 4.48 -6.96
N LYS A 201 -20.88 5.65 -7.57
CA LYS A 201 -21.17 5.88 -8.99
C LYS A 201 -20.26 5.09 -9.93
N THR A 202 -18.95 5.04 -9.66
CA THR A 202 -17.97 4.35 -10.52
C THR A 202 -18.20 2.84 -10.47
N ILE A 203 -18.48 2.28 -9.29
CA ILE A 203 -18.72 0.86 -9.08
C ILE A 203 -20.08 0.41 -9.61
N GLU A 204 -21.12 1.26 -9.49
CA GLU A 204 -22.45 0.96 -10.01
C GLU A 204 -22.51 1.05 -11.54
N ALA A 205 -21.73 1.96 -12.15
CA ALA A 205 -21.66 2.11 -13.61
C ALA A 205 -20.93 0.95 -14.29
N ASP A 206 -19.83 0.46 -13.69
CA ASP A 206 -19.00 -0.60 -14.24
C ASP A 206 -19.20 -1.92 -13.48
N ALA A 207 -20.42 -2.14 -12.99
CA ALA A 207 -20.80 -3.22 -12.09
C ALA A 207 -20.35 -4.61 -12.63
N TYR A 208 -19.17 -5.04 -12.16
CA TYR A 208 -18.72 -6.42 -12.14
C TYR A 208 -18.68 -7.11 -13.51
N LEU A 209 -18.10 -6.45 -14.52
CA LEU A 209 -17.65 -7.16 -15.72
C LEU A 209 -16.38 -7.93 -15.39
N ALA A 210 -16.54 -9.16 -14.88
CA ALA A 210 -15.46 -10.12 -14.76
C ALA A 210 -15.00 -10.49 -16.18
N THR A 211 -14.00 -9.79 -16.70
CA THR A 211 -13.39 -10.12 -17.99
C THR A 211 -12.51 -11.36 -17.82
N PHE A 212 -12.83 -12.39 -18.59
CA PHE A 212 -12.58 -13.80 -18.29
C PHE A 212 -11.14 -14.30 -18.56
N VAL A 213 -10.10 -13.49 -18.36
CA VAL A 213 -8.73 -14.01 -18.55
C VAL A 213 -8.11 -14.47 -17.25
N TYR A 214 -8.48 -13.87 -16.10
CA TYR A 214 -8.04 -14.28 -14.77
C TYR A 214 -8.97 -13.66 -13.72
N ALA A 215 -9.91 -14.44 -13.19
CA ALA A 215 -10.83 -14.03 -12.14
C ALA A 215 -10.16 -13.86 -10.75
N LYS A 216 -8.91 -13.38 -10.73
CA LYS A 216 -8.01 -13.26 -9.59
C LYS A 216 -8.10 -11.83 -9.06
N HIS A 217 -8.74 -11.48 -7.95
CA HIS A 217 -9.15 -12.29 -6.82
C HIS A 217 -10.50 -11.76 -6.35
N TYR A 218 -11.42 -12.69 -6.10
CA TYR A 218 -12.82 -12.35 -5.96
C TYR A 218 -13.07 -11.36 -4.84
N PHE A 219 -13.90 -10.38 -5.12
CA PHE A 219 -14.20 -9.29 -4.21
C PHE A 219 -14.62 -9.70 -2.79
N PRO A 220 -15.31 -10.84 -2.57
CA PRO A 220 -15.48 -11.39 -1.23
C PRO A 220 -14.15 -11.73 -0.54
N PHE A 221 -13.17 -12.33 -1.21
CA PHE A 221 -11.85 -12.61 -0.66
C PHE A 221 -11.18 -11.34 -0.11
N TYR A 222 -11.16 -10.25 -0.88
CA TYR A 222 -10.55 -8.99 -0.44
C TYR A 222 -11.37 -8.28 0.63
N ALA A 223 -12.70 -8.35 0.56
CA ALA A 223 -13.54 -7.89 1.65
C ALA A 223 -13.28 -8.68 2.93
N LEU A 224 -13.02 -9.99 2.81
CA LEU A 224 -12.62 -10.86 3.90
C LEU A 224 -11.28 -10.41 4.45
N ILE A 225 -10.22 -10.29 3.63
CA ILE A 225 -8.91 -9.77 4.05
C ILE A 225 -9.02 -8.42 4.75
N GLY A 226 -9.71 -7.45 4.16
CA GLY A 226 -9.92 -6.11 4.72
C GLY A 226 -10.94 -6.05 5.86
N ARG A 227 -11.48 -7.20 6.29
CA ARG A 227 -12.44 -7.38 7.38
C ARG A 227 -13.70 -6.51 7.25
N GLN A 228 -14.16 -6.32 6.02
CA GLN A 228 -15.32 -5.51 5.67
C GLN A 228 -16.62 -6.33 5.77
N THR A 229 -17.01 -6.72 6.98
CA THR A 229 -18.15 -7.62 7.25
C THR A 229 -19.45 -7.24 6.50
N VAL A 230 -19.79 -5.95 6.48
CA VAL A 230 -20.98 -5.43 5.80
C VAL A 230 -20.89 -5.58 4.27
N LEU A 231 -19.73 -5.27 3.69
CA LEU A 231 -19.54 -5.35 2.23
C LEU A 231 -19.40 -6.79 1.77
N PHE A 232 -18.74 -7.62 2.57
CA PHE A 232 -18.53 -9.02 2.30
C PHE A 232 -19.82 -9.76 1.98
N GLN A 233 -20.85 -9.59 2.81
CA GLN A 233 -22.15 -10.23 2.58
C GLN A 233 -22.80 -9.76 1.27
N SER A 234 -22.72 -8.46 0.95
CA SER A 234 -23.27 -7.91 -0.30
C SER A 234 -22.54 -8.45 -1.54
N LEU A 235 -21.21 -8.54 -1.47
CA LEU A 235 -20.38 -9.05 -2.55
C LEU A 235 -20.59 -10.55 -2.75
N LEU A 236 -20.64 -11.32 -1.66
CA LEU A 236 -20.89 -12.76 -1.71
C LEU A 236 -22.26 -13.07 -2.31
N ASN A 237 -23.31 -12.35 -1.93
CA ASN A 237 -24.65 -12.53 -2.51
C ASN A 237 -24.68 -12.32 -4.03
N ARG A 238 -23.88 -11.39 -4.57
CA ARG A 238 -23.76 -11.16 -6.01
C ARG A 238 -22.97 -12.27 -6.69
N VAL A 239 -21.90 -12.74 -6.05
CA VAL A 239 -21.08 -13.87 -6.51
C VAL A 239 -21.90 -15.15 -6.63
N MET A 240 -22.80 -15.41 -5.68
CA MET A 240 -23.70 -16.58 -5.73
C MET A 240 -24.65 -16.60 -6.94
N GLN A 241 -24.80 -15.49 -7.67
CA GLN A 241 -25.61 -15.40 -8.89
C GLN A 241 -24.80 -15.71 -10.16
N ALA A 242 -23.48 -15.82 -10.06
CA ALA A 242 -22.59 -16.11 -11.18
C ALA A 242 -22.53 -17.62 -11.47
N SER A 243 -22.33 -17.97 -12.75
CA SER A 243 -22.21 -19.38 -13.19
C SER A 243 -20.97 -20.11 -12.67
N ILE A 244 -19.98 -19.36 -12.19
CA ILE A 244 -18.70 -19.86 -11.67
C ILE A 244 -18.59 -19.75 -10.14
N ALA A 245 -19.70 -19.56 -9.43
CA ALA A 245 -19.71 -19.25 -7.99
C ALA A 245 -18.84 -20.18 -7.12
N SER A 246 -18.76 -21.48 -7.44
CA SER A 246 -17.94 -22.45 -6.70
C SER A 246 -16.45 -22.08 -6.71
N GLU A 247 -15.89 -21.77 -7.89
CA GLU A 247 -14.50 -21.34 -8.06
C GLU A 247 -14.25 -20.03 -7.28
N MET A 248 -15.24 -19.12 -7.28
CA MET A 248 -15.15 -17.84 -6.57
C MET A 248 -15.14 -17.96 -5.04
N ILE A 249 -15.82 -18.97 -4.52
CA ILE A 249 -15.95 -19.25 -3.10
C ILE A 249 -14.70 -19.95 -2.57
N GLU A 250 -14.14 -20.89 -3.34
CA GLU A 250 -12.88 -21.56 -3.01
C GLU A 250 -11.74 -20.55 -2.81
N ASP A 251 -11.62 -19.59 -3.71
CA ASP A 251 -10.66 -18.49 -3.57
C ASP A 251 -10.91 -17.64 -2.32
N ALA A 252 -12.17 -17.40 -1.94
CA ALA A 252 -12.48 -16.69 -0.68
C ALA A 252 -12.03 -17.46 0.56
N LEU A 253 -11.92 -18.79 0.50
CA LEU A 253 -11.37 -19.59 1.58
C LEU A 253 -9.85 -19.41 1.74
N LEU A 254 -9.15 -19.03 0.65
CA LEU A 254 -7.73 -18.66 0.73
C LEU A 254 -7.48 -17.47 1.67
N ALA A 255 -8.49 -16.66 2.01
CA ALA A 255 -8.33 -15.56 2.95
C ALA A 255 -8.11 -16.04 4.39
N PHE A 256 -8.59 -17.24 4.75
CA PHE A 256 -8.22 -17.93 6.00
C PHE A 256 -6.78 -18.48 5.96
N HIS A 257 -6.05 -18.24 4.87
CA HIS A 257 -4.64 -18.57 4.75
C HIS A 257 -3.76 -17.32 4.68
N ASN A 258 -4.35 -16.13 4.80
CA ASN A 258 -3.62 -14.86 4.77
C ASN A 258 -3.65 -14.22 6.16
N HIS A 259 -2.69 -14.60 7.02
CA HIS A 259 -2.51 -14.02 8.35
C HIS A 259 -2.02 -12.56 8.24
N GLN A 260 -2.73 -11.63 8.87
CA GLN A 260 -2.32 -10.23 8.97
C GLN A 260 -1.85 -9.91 10.40
N PRO A 261 -0.55 -10.10 10.71
CA PRO A 261 -0.04 -9.99 12.07
C PRO A 261 -0.21 -8.59 12.67
N GLY A 262 -0.15 -7.53 11.85
CA GLY A 262 -0.37 -6.16 12.30
C GLY A 262 -1.79 -5.91 12.82
N LEU A 263 -2.81 -6.40 12.10
CA LEU A 263 -4.21 -6.29 12.55
C LEU A 263 -4.50 -7.24 13.71
N ALA A 264 -3.95 -8.46 13.69
CA ALA A 264 -4.10 -9.39 14.81
C ALA A 264 -3.53 -8.81 16.12
N LEU A 265 -2.36 -8.16 16.05
CA LEU A 265 -1.76 -7.46 17.18
C LEU A 265 -2.59 -6.26 17.65
N THR A 266 -3.19 -5.51 16.73
CA THR A 266 -3.93 -4.28 17.05
C THR A 266 -5.34 -4.57 17.57
N TRP A 267 -6.03 -5.56 17.01
CA TRP A 267 -7.44 -5.85 17.27
C TRP A 267 -7.66 -7.03 18.22
N GLY A 268 -6.65 -7.89 18.43
CA GLY A 268 -6.72 -9.01 19.37
C GLY A 268 -7.93 -9.91 19.11
N ASP A 269 -8.71 -10.22 20.14
CA ASP A 269 -9.88 -11.12 20.02
C ASP A 269 -10.94 -10.62 19.03
N ALA A 270 -11.09 -9.31 18.85
CA ALA A 270 -12.02 -8.75 17.88
C ALA A 270 -11.66 -9.14 16.43
N TYR A 271 -10.37 -9.36 16.17
CA TYR A 271 -9.89 -9.87 14.89
C TYR A 271 -10.40 -11.29 14.60
N ILE A 272 -10.36 -12.14 15.62
CA ILE A 272 -10.77 -13.55 15.56
C ILE A 272 -12.30 -13.66 15.42
N GLU A 273 -13.06 -12.87 16.18
CA GLU A 273 -14.52 -12.88 16.10
C GLU A 273 -15.06 -12.42 14.75
N GLN A 274 -14.48 -11.38 14.15
CA GLN A 274 -14.92 -10.94 12.81
C GLN A 274 -14.65 -12.00 11.74
N LEU A 275 -13.51 -12.68 11.81
CA LEU A 275 -13.20 -13.80 10.94
C LEU A 275 -14.20 -14.94 11.07
N TYR A 276 -14.58 -15.25 12.31
CA TYR A 276 -15.61 -16.25 12.59
C TYR A 276 -16.96 -15.84 12.00
N GLU A 277 -17.41 -14.58 12.19
CA GLU A 277 -18.65 -14.07 11.61
C GLU A 277 -18.66 -14.14 10.08
N MET A 278 -17.55 -13.78 9.42
CA MET A 278 -17.42 -13.89 7.97
C MET A 278 -17.43 -15.36 7.50
N GLY A 279 -16.82 -16.26 8.27
CA GLY A 279 -16.91 -17.71 8.05
C GLY A 279 -18.34 -18.24 8.17
N LEU A 280 -19.14 -17.74 9.13
CA LEU A 280 -20.56 -18.08 9.23
C LEU A 280 -21.35 -17.63 7.99
N VAL A 281 -20.99 -16.46 7.44
CA VAL A 281 -21.58 -15.96 6.19
C VAL A 281 -21.20 -16.86 5.00
N LEU A 282 -19.96 -17.32 4.91
CA LEU A 282 -19.55 -18.30 3.89
C LEU A 282 -20.29 -19.63 4.01
N ARG A 283 -20.46 -20.14 5.23
CA ARG A 283 -21.22 -21.37 5.47
C ARG A 283 -22.68 -21.22 5.07
N LYS A 284 -23.31 -20.10 5.45
CA LYS A 284 -24.74 -19.86 5.23
C LYS A 284 -25.08 -19.48 3.79
N THR A 285 -24.30 -18.58 3.19
CA THR A 285 -24.57 -17.96 1.89
C THR A 285 -23.72 -18.58 0.79
N GLY A 286 -22.44 -18.85 1.06
CA GLY A 286 -21.52 -19.51 0.13
C GLY A 286 -21.64 -21.04 0.10
N HIS A 287 -22.46 -21.62 0.98
CA HIS A 287 -22.63 -23.07 1.13
C HIS A 287 -21.32 -23.83 1.35
N VAL A 288 -20.32 -23.18 1.96
CA VAL A 288 -19.04 -23.81 2.30
C VAL A 288 -19.23 -24.80 3.44
N ASP A 289 -18.76 -26.04 3.25
CA ASP A 289 -18.59 -27.00 4.34
C ASP A 289 -17.15 -26.95 4.88
N PHE A 290 -16.97 -26.27 6.02
CA PHE A 290 -15.67 -26.14 6.68
C PHE A 290 -15.11 -27.48 7.21
N ARG A 291 -15.94 -28.54 7.29
CA ARG A 291 -15.49 -29.89 7.69
C ARG A 291 -14.74 -30.61 6.57
N GLU A 292 -14.96 -30.20 5.32
CA GLU A 292 -14.27 -30.74 4.14
C GLU A 292 -13.02 -29.93 3.78
N MET A 293 -12.76 -28.83 4.49
CA MET A 293 -11.58 -28.00 4.27
C MET A 293 -10.33 -28.70 4.81
N ASP A 294 -9.35 -28.87 3.93
CA ASP A 294 -8.08 -29.54 4.24
C ASP A 294 -7.28 -28.75 5.29
N ALA A 295 -6.93 -29.44 6.38
CA ALA A 295 -6.22 -28.89 7.51
C ALA A 295 -4.79 -28.45 7.16
N GLU A 296 -4.16 -29.01 6.13
CA GLU A 296 -2.82 -28.61 5.71
C GLU A 296 -2.76 -27.17 5.16
N TYR A 297 -3.90 -26.63 4.74
CA TYR A 297 -3.98 -25.26 4.25
C TYR A 297 -4.27 -24.26 5.37
N VAL A 298 -4.82 -24.70 6.51
CA VAL A 298 -5.15 -23.82 7.65
C VAL A 298 -3.87 -23.38 8.34
N LEU A 299 -3.67 -22.07 8.45
CA LEU A 299 -2.55 -21.55 9.23
C LEU A 299 -2.84 -21.71 10.73
N PRO A 300 -1.84 -22.02 11.57
CA PRO A 300 -2.01 -22.22 13.01
C PRO A 300 -2.73 -21.07 13.71
N GLU A 301 -2.55 -19.84 13.22
CA GLU A 301 -3.17 -18.62 13.74
C GLU A 301 -4.70 -18.57 13.53
N TYR A 302 -5.25 -19.45 12.71
CA TYR A 302 -6.67 -19.54 12.40
C TYR A 302 -7.33 -20.85 12.83
N ASP A 303 -6.59 -21.77 13.43
CA ASP A 303 -7.09 -23.08 13.89
C ASP A 303 -8.34 -22.91 14.76
N GLU A 304 -8.33 -21.98 15.72
CA GLU A 304 -9.47 -21.72 16.59
C GLU A 304 -10.73 -21.31 15.80
N VAL A 305 -10.59 -20.42 14.83
CA VAL A 305 -11.71 -19.95 13.99
C VAL A 305 -12.28 -21.10 13.18
N ILE A 306 -11.41 -21.89 12.56
CA ILE A 306 -11.81 -23.00 11.69
C ILE A 306 -12.48 -24.11 12.50
N GLU A 307 -11.94 -24.48 13.66
CA GLU A 307 -12.56 -25.48 14.54
C GLU A 307 -13.97 -25.05 14.99
N ARG A 308 -14.14 -23.76 15.34
CA ARG A 308 -15.46 -23.21 15.66
C ARG A 308 -16.43 -23.28 14.47
N LEU A 309 -15.95 -23.09 13.24
CA LEU A 309 -16.76 -23.16 12.03
C LEU A 309 -17.11 -24.59 11.61
N ARG A 310 -16.24 -25.56 11.91
CA ARG A 310 -16.45 -26.99 11.72
C ARG A 310 -17.59 -27.52 12.60
N GLY A 311 -17.65 -27.04 13.85
CA GLY A 311 -18.70 -27.36 14.81
C GLY A 311 -18.55 -28.73 15.47
#